data_AF-A0A3M1Q494-F1
#
_entry.id   AF-A0A3M1Q494-F1
#
_cell.length_a   1.000
_cell.length_b   1.000
_cell.length_c   1.000
_cell.angle_alpha   90.00
_cell.angle_beta   90.00
_cell.angle_gamma   90.00
#
_symmetry.space_group_name_H-M   'P 1'
#
loop_
_entity.id
_entity.type
_entity.pdbx_description
1 polymer ?
#
loop_
_entity_poly.entity_id
_entity_poly.type
_entity_poly.pdbx_seq_one_letter_code
_entity_poly.pdbx_strand_id
1 'polypeptide(L)'
;MRAKRIVLACVALCGAPALAGAGAGELALDRGAVASLVAAALPAVRAASLPGVGPVTLELEPPRTVVFAANGVEGDLGVRIAELGLSGTLRLRMVPEVRPADGVVVLRAERLAGQGALAMLPDLAALLPPVELPRTQRLLVTPQGGRATELTISAQGVRVTRDRLVLLFGMATRPAAGTPSSTGR
;
A
#
# COMPACT_ATOMS: atom_id res chain seq x y z
N MET A 1 0.36 15.10 -15.06
CA MET A 1 0.64 15.22 -13.61
C MET A 1 1.62 14.13 -13.21
N ARG A 2 2.82 14.50 -12.73
CA ARG A 2 3.87 13.53 -12.37
C ARG A 2 3.50 12.88 -11.05
N ALA A 3 3.32 11.56 -11.04
CA ALA A 3 3.18 10.79 -9.81
C ALA A 3 4.37 11.12 -8.90
N LYS A 4 4.09 11.73 -7.75
CA LYS A 4 5.09 11.94 -6.70
C LYS A 4 5.50 10.54 -6.24
N ARG A 5 6.62 10.04 -6.78
CA ARG A 5 7.29 8.84 -6.29
C ARG A 5 7.60 9.09 -4.81
N ILE A 6 6.81 8.49 -3.93
CA ILE A 6 7.18 8.34 -2.53
C ILE A 6 8.34 7.34 -2.54
N VAL A 7 9.56 7.86 -2.67
CA VAL A 7 10.78 7.09 -2.49
C VAL A 7 10.86 6.82 -1.00
N LEU A 8 10.42 5.62 -0.60
CA LEU A 8 10.55 5.15 0.76
C LEU A 8 12.05 4.94 1.02
N ALA A 9 12.69 5.90 1.69
CA ALA A 9 14.10 5.87 2.02
C ALA A 9 14.36 4.84 3.16
N CYS A 10 14.21 3.55 2.87
CA CYS A 10 14.53 2.47 3.81
C CYS A 10 16.04 2.29 4.05
N VAL A 11 16.89 2.98 3.29
CA VAL A 11 18.34 2.73 3.26
C VAL A 11 19.08 3.42 4.42
N ALA A 12 18.45 4.34 5.15
CA ALA A 12 19.10 5.04 6.27
C ALA A 12 19.16 4.23 7.59
N LEU A 13 18.50 3.07 7.67
CA LEU A 13 18.37 2.30 8.94
C LEU A 13 19.28 1.07 9.05
N CYS A 14 19.91 0.63 7.96
CA CYS A 14 20.82 -0.50 8.02
C CYS A 14 22.25 0.01 8.21
N GLY A 15 22.70 0.01 9.47
CA GLY A 15 24.12 0.15 9.77
C GLY A 15 24.95 -0.83 8.93
N ALA A 16 26.11 -0.36 8.47
CA ALA A 16 26.98 -1.05 7.53
C ALA A 16 27.48 -2.47 7.88
N PRO A 17 27.44 -3.02 9.13
CA PRO A 17 27.96 -4.37 9.36
C PRO A 17 26.94 -5.51 9.17
N ALA A 18 25.66 -5.24 8.83
CA ALA A 18 24.63 -6.28 8.69
C ALA A 18 24.56 -6.97 7.31
N LEU A 19 25.51 -6.73 6.40
CA LEU A 19 25.46 -7.26 5.02
C LEU A 19 25.94 -8.72 4.87
N ALA A 20 26.01 -9.49 5.97
CA ALA A 20 26.38 -10.90 5.97
C ALA A 20 25.27 -11.86 6.44
N GLY A 21 24.05 -11.38 6.73
CA GLY A 21 22.98 -12.24 7.21
C GLY A 21 21.62 -11.56 7.10
N ALA A 22 20.57 -12.35 6.96
CA ALA A 22 19.19 -11.90 6.86
C ALA A 22 18.87 -10.81 7.90
N GLY A 23 18.46 -9.63 7.44
CA GLY A 23 18.03 -8.54 8.29
C GLY A 23 16.50 -8.41 8.29
N ALA A 24 15.95 -7.94 9.41
CA ALA A 24 14.54 -7.58 9.54
C ALA A 24 14.41 -6.07 9.77
N GLY A 25 13.40 -5.46 9.16
CA GLY A 25 13.10 -4.04 9.34
C GLY A 25 11.61 -3.80 9.54
N GLU A 26 11.26 -2.71 10.22
CA GLU A 26 9.88 -2.29 10.39
C GLU A 26 9.66 -0.88 9.83
N LEU A 27 8.53 -0.68 9.14
CA LEU A 27 8.02 0.66 8.80
C LEU A 27 6.68 0.85 9.47
N ALA A 28 6.58 1.87 10.32
CA ALA A 28 5.33 2.25 10.95
C ALA A 28 4.72 3.45 10.22
N LEU A 29 3.51 3.28 9.69
CA LEU A 29 2.72 4.31 9.03
C LEU A 29 1.68 4.85 10.00
N ASP A 30 1.69 6.17 10.19
CA ASP A 30 0.66 6.87 10.94
C ASP A 30 -0.63 7.05 10.11
N ARG A 31 -1.65 7.65 10.75
CA ARG A 31 -2.95 7.92 10.13
C ARG A 31 -2.84 8.80 8.88
N GLY A 32 -1.97 9.82 8.90
CA GLY A 32 -1.81 10.75 7.80
C GLY A 32 -1.12 10.11 6.59
N ALA A 33 -0.12 9.27 6.84
CA ALA A 33 0.55 8.49 5.82
C ALA A 33 -0.42 7.50 5.15
N VAL A 34 -1.22 6.77 5.93
CA VAL A 34 -2.23 5.85 5.40
C VAL A 34 -3.32 6.60 4.62
N ALA A 35 -3.83 7.72 5.14
CA ALA A 35 -4.81 8.55 4.43
C ALA A 35 -4.26 9.03 3.07
N SER A 36 -3.00 9.46 3.03
CA SER A 36 -2.33 9.90 1.80
C SER A 36 -2.14 8.78 0.79
N LEU A 37 -1.86 7.56 1.26
CA LEU A 37 -1.72 6.38 0.41
C LEU A 37 -3.07 5.98 -0.20
N VAL A 38 -4.14 5.98 0.60
CA VAL A 38 -5.50 5.74 0.10
C VAL A 38 -5.89 6.81 -0.92
N ALA A 39 -5.61 8.07 -0.63
CA ALA A 39 -5.85 9.18 -1.54
C ALA A 39 -5.09 9.05 -2.87
N ALA A 40 -3.87 8.54 -2.84
CA ALA A 40 -3.06 8.33 -4.04
C ALA A 40 -3.55 7.14 -4.89
N ALA A 41 -4.17 6.14 -4.27
CA ALA A 41 -4.70 4.96 -4.95
C ALA A 41 -6.13 5.16 -5.49
N LEU A 42 -6.92 6.04 -4.87
CA LEU A 42 -8.27 6.35 -5.31
C LEU A 42 -8.25 7.47 -6.37
N PRO A 43 -8.61 7.19 -7.63
CA PRO A 43 -8.79 8.26 -8.60
C PRO A 43 -9.96 9.15 -8.16
N ALA A 44 -9.77 10.48 -8.25
CA ALA A 44 -10.78 11.46 -7.85
C ALA A 44 -12.11 11.30 -8.61
N VAL A 45 -12.05 10.80 -9.85
CA VAL A 45 -13.21 10.50 -10.70
C VAL A 45 -13.01 9.14 -11.33
N ARG A 46 -14.05 8.30 -11.30
CA ARG A 46 -14.02 6.95 -11.85
C ARG A 46 -15.34 6.54 -12.47
N ALA A 47 -15.29 5.99 -13.68
CA ALA A 47 -16.42 5.27 -14.26
C ALA A 47 -16.57 3.89 -13.60
N ALA A 48 -17.79 3.54 -13.23
CA ALA A 48 -18.16 2.23 -12.69
C ALA A 48 -19.52 1.80 -13.23
N SER A 49 -19.80 0.50 -13.20
CA SER A 49 -21.14 -0.02 -13.51
C SER A 49 -21.77 -0.56 -12.25
N LEU A 50 -22.91 0.01 -11.86
CA LEU A 50 -23.67 -0.44 -10.71
C LEU A 50 -24.69 -1.51 -11.13
N PRO A 51 -24.72 -2.67 -10.47
CA PRO A 51 -25.77 -3.67 -10.68
C PRO A 51 -27.17 -3.06 -10.55
N GLY A 52 -28.03 -3.28 -11.55
CA GLY A 52 -29.41 -2.78 -11.55
C GLY A 52 -29.59 -1.29 -11.87
N VAL A 53 -28.50 -0.53 -12.02
CA VAL A 53 -28.54 0.90 -12.38
C VAL A 53 -27.87 1.16 -13.74
N GLY A 54 -26.72 0.54 -13.98
CA GLY A 54 -25.93 0.75 -15.20
C GLY A 54 -24.68 1.61 -14.95
N PRO A 55 -24.11 2.21 -16.00
CA PRO A 55 -22.87 2.98 -15.91
C PRO A 55 -23.10 4.28 -15.13
N VAL A 56 -22.18 4.60 -14.22
CA VAL A 56 -22.18 5.79 -13.38
C VAL A 56 -20.77 6.36 -13.23
N THR A 57 -20.68 7.64 -12.88
CA THR A 57 -19.44 8.31 -12.54
C THR A 57 -19.40 8.53 -11.03
N LEU A 58 -18.40 7.90 -10.40
CA LEU A 58 -18.10 8.07 -8.98
C LEU A 58 -17.04 9.16 -8.83
N GLU A 59 -17.38 10.23 -8.14
CA GLU A 59 -16.39 11.17 -7.63
C GLU A 59 -16.10 10.84 -6.18
N LEU A 60 -14.83 10.60 -5.88
CA LEU A 60 -14.39 10.13 -4.57
C LEU A 60 -13.51 11.20 -3.92
N GLU A 61 -13.90 11.61 -2.72
CA GLU A 61 -13.04 12.37 -1.85
C GLU A 61 -12.23 11.42 -0.96
N PRO A 62 -10.91 11.61 -0.85
CA PRO A 62 -10.06 10.79 -0.02
C PRO A 62 -10.45 10.88 1.46
N PRO A 63 -10.09 9.87 2.27
CA PRO A 63 -10.53 9.83 3.65
C PRO A 63 -9.81 10.90 4.47
N ARG A 64 -10.59 11.76 5.14
CA ARG A 64 -10.06 12.78 6.06
C ARG A 64 -9.69 12.20 7.42
N THR A 65 -10.30 11.07 7.76
CA THR A 65 -10.12 10.36 9.01
C THR A 65 -9.66 8.93 8.74
N VAL A 66 -8.69 8.47 9.52
CA VAL A 66 -8.23 7.08 9.51
C VAL A 66 -8.25 6.55 10.93
N VAL A 67 -8.92 5.42 11.12
CA VAL A 67 -8.98 4.71 12.39
C VAL A 67 -8.37 3.33 12.19
N PHE A 68 -7.44 2.97 13.08
CA PHE A 68 -6.91 1.62 13.13
C PHE A 68 -7.83 0.76 13.98
N ALA A 69 -8.47 -0.21 13.35
CA ALA A 69 -9.37 -1.18 13.98
C ALA A 69 -8.69 -2.54 14.10
N ALA A 70 -9.32 -3.48 14.82
CA ALA A 70 -8.82 -4.84 14.90
C ALA A 70 -8.65 -5.42 13.49
N ASN A 71 -7.39 -5.69 13.13
CA ASN A 71 -6.96 -6.24 11.83
C ASN A 71 -7.33 -5.39 10.60
N GLY A 72 -7.59 -4.10 10.75
CA GLY A 72 -8.02 -3.28 9.61
C GLY A 72 -7.82 -1.78 9.78
N VAL A 73 -7.97 -1.09 8.66
CA VAL A 73 -7.96 0.37 8.57
C VAL A 73 -9.35 0.80 8.14
N GLU A 74 -9.95 1.71 8.91
CA GLU A 74 -11.24 2.28 8.57
C GLU A 74 -11.11 3.78 8.27
N GLY A 75 -11.93 4.28 7.36
CA GLY A 75 -11.97 5.69 7.02
C GLY A 75 -13.28 6.07 6.34
N ASP A 76 -13.58 7.37 6.39
CA ASP A 76 -14.79 7.93 5.80
C ASP A 76 -14.45 8.58 4.46
N LEU A 77 -14.97 8.01 3.37
CA LEU A 77 -14.80 8.52 2.00
C LEU A 77 -15.99 9.40 1.63
N GLY A 78 -15.73 10.57 1.08
CA GLY A 78 -16.79 11.33 0.41
C GLY A 78 -17.09 10.69 -0.95
N VAL A 79 -18.37 10.61 -1.32
CA VAL A 79 -18.79 10.13 -2.63
C VAL A 79 -19.84 11.06 -3.22
N ARG A 80 -19.75 11.26 -4.54
CA ARG A 80 -20.81 11.85 -5.34
C ARG A 80 -21.05 11.00 -6.59
N ILE A 81 -22.32 10.75 -6.90
CA ILE A 81 -22.78 10.03 -8.09
C ILE A 81 -23.71 10.97 -8.84
N ALA A 82 -23.17 11.67 -9.83
CA ALA A 82 -23.87 12.77 -10.49
C ALA A 82 -25.16 12.31 -11.19
N GLU A 83 -25.12 11.14 -11.82
CA GLU A 83 -26.23 10.56 -12.59
C GLU A 83 -27.43 10.20 -11.71
N LEU A 84 -27.20 9.96 -10.42
CA LEU A 84 -28.25 9.62 -9.45
C LEU A 84 -28.62 10.81 -8.54
N GLY A 85 -27.93 11.95 -8.67
CA GLY A 85 -28.07 13.07 -7.73
C GLY A 85 -27.70 12.70 -6.29
N LEU A 86 -26.89 11.66 -6.08
CA LEU A 86 -26.52 11.17 -4.76
C LEU A 86 -25.18 11.76 -4.33
N SER A 87 -25.11 12.19 -3.08
CA SER A 87 -23.86 12.56 -2.43
C SER A 87 -23.89 12.18 -0.96
N GLY A 88 -22.73 11.91 -0.39
CA GLY A 88 -22.64 11.56 1.03
C GLY A 88 -21.30 10.95 1.40
N THR A 89 -21.32 10.19 2.49
CA THR A 89 -20.12 9.55 3.04
C THR A 89 -20.30 8.05 3.03
N LEU A 90 -19.21 7.35 2.68
CA LEU A 90 -19.10 5.90 2.71
C LEU A 90 -18.07 5.52 3.78
N ARG A 91 -18.46 4.64 4.70
CA ARG A 91 -17.54 4.04 5.66
C ARG A 91 -16.78 2.91 4.98
N LEU A 92 -15.51 3.14 4.68
CA LEU A 92 -14.60 2.15 4.10
C LEU A 92 -13.90 1.38 5.21
N ARG A 93 -13.93 0.05 5.12
CA ARG A 93 -13.05 -0.85 5.87
C ARG A 93 -12.10 -1.54 4.92
N MET A 94 -10.81 -1.44 5.21
CA MET A 94 -9.77 -2.15 4.49
C MET A 94 -9.02 -3.11 5.39
N VAL A 95 -8.67 -4.27 4.85
CA VAL A 95 -7.83 -5.26 5.52
C VAL A 95 -6.47 -5.29 4.83
N PRO A 96 -5.37 -5.15 5.58
CA PRO A 96 -4.04 -5.30 5.01
C PRO A 96 -3.71 -6.78 4.79
N GLU A 97 -3.14 -7.09 3.64
CA GLU A 97 -2.61 -8.41 3.32
C GLU A 97 -1.23 -8.28 2.67
N VAL A 98 -0.38 -9.29 2.83
CA VAL A 98 0.86 -9.40 2.04
C VAL A 98 0.58 -10.32 0.86
N ARG A 99 0.80 -9.83 -0.35
CA ARG A 99 0.70 -10.64 -1.56
C ARG A 99 1.94 -11.53 -1.67
N PRO A 100 1.82 -12.87 -1.61
CA PRO A 100 2.99 -13.75 -1.54
C PRO A 100 3.87 -13.71 -2.79
N ALA A 101 3.30 -13.39 -3.95
CA ALA A 101 4.00 -13.42 -5.24
C ALA A 101 5.10 -12.35 -5.36
N ASP A 102 4.87 -11.17 -4.78
CA ASP A 102 5.73 -9.99 -4.97
C ASP A 102 6.08 -9.28 -3.65
N GLY A 103 5.59 -9.78 -2.51
CA GLY A 103 5.85 -9.20 -1.19
C GLY A 103 5.26 -7.79 -1.03
N VAL A 104 4.23 -7.45 -1.81
CA VAL A 104 3.54 -6.16 -1.74
C VAL A 104 2.48 -6.22 -0.66
N VAL A 105 2.42 -5.19 0.19
CA VAL A 105 1.30 -5.05 1.11
C VAL A 105 0.15 -4.34 0.41
N VAL A 106 -1.03 -4.94 0.46
CA VAL A 106 -2.25 -4.45 -0.18
C VAL A 106 -3.27 -4.15 0.90
N LEU A 107 -3.85 -2.95 0.89
CA LEU A 107 -5.07 -2.68 1.65
C LEU A 107 -6.25 -2.97 0.72
N ARG A 108 -6.96 -4.07 0.97
CA ARG A 108 -8.16 -4.43 0.20
C ARG A 108 -9.39 -3.86 0.87
N ALA A 109 -10.24 -3.17 0.09
CA ALA A 109 -11.57 -2.81 0.54
C ALA A 109 -12.38 -4.08 0.79
N GLU A 110 -12.79 -4.30 2.04
CA GLU A 110 -13.62 -5.45 2.44
C GLU A 110 -15.09 -5.04 2.53
N ARG A 111 -15.35 -3.81 2.96
CA ARG A 111 -16.69 -3.30 3.18
C ARG A 111 -16.77 -1.82 2.89
N LEU A 112 -17.84 -1.41 2.22
CA LEU A 112 -18.17 0.00 2.01
C LEU A 112 -19.63 0.21 2.39
N ALA A 113 -19.87 0.86 3.54
CA ALA A 113 -21.22 1.11 4.03
C ALA A 113 -21.61 2.57 3.79
N GLY A 114 -22.58 2.80 2.91
CA GLY A 114 -23.20 4.11 2.74
C GLY A 114 -24.23 4.41 3.82
N GLN A 115 -24.60 5.69 3.93
CA GLN A 115 -25.70 6.15 4.77
C GLN A 115 -26.84 6.71 3.90
N GLY A 116 -28.08 6.61 4.39
CA GLY A 116 -29.26 7.11 3.68
C GLY A 116 -29.44 6.43 2.31
N ALA A 117 -29.66 7.24 1.26
CA ALA A 117 -29.86 6.72 -0.09
C ALA A 117 -28.66 5.95 -0.65
N LEU A 118 -27.43 6.24 -0.18
CA LEU A 118 -26.23 5.47 -0.56
C LEU A 118 -26.22 4.06 0.03
N ALA A 119 -26.96 3.80 1.13
CA ALA A 119 -27.06 2.48 1.74
C ALA A 119 -27.88 1.49 0.90
N MET A 120 -28.69 2.01 -0.04
CA MET A 120 -29.51 1.19 -0.94
C MET A 120 -28.73 0.73 -2.18
N LEU A 121 -27.52 1.27 -2.39
CA LEU A 121 -26.68 0.86 -3.51
C LEU A 121 -26.04 -0.51 -3.21
N PRO A 122 -25.88 -1.37 -4.23
CA PRO A 122 -25.14 -2.62 -4.10
C PRO A 122 -23.70 -2.35 -3.65
N ASP A 123 -23.06 -3.36 -3.05
CA ASP A 123 -21.75 -3.19 -2.38
C ASP A 123 -20.72 -2.51 -3.29
N LEU A 124 -20.45 -1.26 -2.96
CA LEU A 124 -19.55 -0.38 -3.69
C LEU A 124 -18.07 -0.73 -3.40
N ALA A 125 -17.78 -1.57 -2.40
CA ALA A 125 -16.41 -1.99 -2.08
C ALA A 125 -15.72 -2.68 -3.26
N ALA A 126 -16.46 -3.50 -4.00
CA ALA A 126 -15.96 -4.21 -5.20
C ALA A 126 -15.51 -3.25 -6.32
N LEU A 127 -15.99 -1.99 -6.28
CA LEU A 127 -15.64 -0.97 -7.26
C LEU A 127 -14.38 -0.20 -6.88
N LEU A 128 -13.86 -0.34 -5.66
CA LEU A 128 -12.65 0.36 -5.24
C LEU A 128 -11.40 -0.41 -5.69
N PRO A 129 -10.37 0.27 -6.23
CA PRO A 129 -9.12 -0.39 -6.53
C PRO A 129 -8.40 -0.74 -5.21
N PRO A 130 -7.60 -1.83 -5.19
CA PRO A 130 -6.74 -2.10 -4.04
C PRO A 130 -5.72 -0.98 -3.86
N VAL A 131 -5.42 -0.63 -2.60
CA VAL A 131 -4.36 0.33 -2.26
C VAL A 131 -3.06 -0.45 -2.11
N GLU A 132 -2.15 -0.34 -3.07
CA GLU A 132 -0.83 -0.96 -2.98
C GLU A 132 0.15 -0.07 -2.22
N LEU A 133 0.76 -0.63 -1.17
CA LEU A 133 1.90 -0.01 -0.52
C LEU A 133 3.16 -0.14 -1.39
N PRO A 134 4.17 0.72 -1.18
CA PRO A 134 5.39 0.71 -1.99
C PRO A 134 5.98 -0.69 -2.13
N ARG A 135 6.25 -1.07 -3.38
CA ARG A 135 6.63 -2.44 -3.76
C ARG A 135 8.01 -2.82 -3.24
N THR A 136 8.29 -4.13 -3.30
CA THR A 136 9.62 -4.71 -3.15
C THR A 136 10.67 -3.85 -3.85
N GLN A 137 11.64 -3.37 -3.08
CA GLN A 137 12.73 -2.55 -3.61
C GLN A 137 13.94 -3.44 -3.86
N ARG A 138 14.52 -3.31 -5.06
CA ARG A 138 15.83 -3.86 -5.38
C ARG A 138 16.82 -2.73 -5.41
N LEU A 139 17.84 -2.83 -4.57
CA LEU A 139 18.88 -1.82 -4.42
C LEU A 139 20.22 -2.47 -4.71
N LEU A 140 21.07 -1.79 -5.47
CA LEU A 140 22.46 -2.20 -5.61
C LEU A 140 23.28 -1.46 -4.55
N VAL A 141 23.88 -2.20 -3.64
CA VAL A 141 24.74 -1.66 -2.58
C VAL A 141 26.19 -2.01 -2.91
N THR A 142 27.04 -1.00 -3.04
CA THR A 142 28.48 -1.17 -3.24
C THR A 142 29.21 -0.61 -2.03
N PRO A 143 29.72 -1.47 -1.12
CA PRO A 143 30.55 -1.01 -0.01
C PRO A 143 31.81 -0.32 -0.53
N GLN A 144 32.36 0.66 0.20
CA GLN A 144 33.64 1.25 -0.18
C GLN A 144 34.73 0.16 -0.22
N GLY A 145 35.34 -0.04 -1.38
CA GLY A 145 36.32 -1.11 -1.64
C GLY A 145 35.74 -2.53 -1.77
N GLY A 146 34.41 -2.68 -1.73
CA GLY A 146 33.72 -3.97 -1.77
C GLY A 146 33.06 -4.29 -3.12
N ARG A 147 32.55 -5.53 -3.23
CA ARG A 147 31.77 -5.97 -4.39
C ARG A 147 30.33 -5.49 -4.30
N ALA A 148 29.76 -5.13 -5.46
CA ALA A 148 28.35 -4.77 -5.56
C ALA A 148 27.46 -5.96 -5.18
N THR A 149 26.52 -5.70 -4.28
CA THR A 149 25.55 -6.68 -3.76
C THR A 149 24.15 -6.17 -4.04
N GLU A 150 23.31 -7.01 -4.63
CA GLU A 150 21.89 -6.74 -4.79
C GLU A 150 21.18 -7.02 -3.47
N LEU A 151 20.50 -6.01 -2.94
CA LEU A 151 19.63 -6.09 -1.77
C LEU A 151 18.18 -6.07 -2.24
N THR A 152 17.45 -7.14 -1.94
CA THR A 152 15.99 -7.20 -2.13
C THR A 152 15.31 -7.00 -0.79
N ILE A 153 14.45 -6.00 -0.71
CA ILE A 153 13.61 -5.70 0.47
C ILE A 153 12.17 -6.03 0.10
N SER A 154 11.55 -6.99 0.78
CA SER A 154 10.15 -7.40 0.55
C SER A 154 9.37 -7.42 1.86
N ALA A 155 8.08 -7.08 1.80
CA ALA A 155 7.24 -7.22 2.98
C ALA A 155 6.99 -8.71 3.26
N GLN A 156 7.15 -9.08 4.52
CA GLN A 156 6.96 -10.43 5.05
C GLN A 156 5.72 -10.50 5.94
N GLY A 157 5.28 -9.36 6.46
CA GLY A 157 4.11 -9.28 7.32
C GLY A 157 3.57 -7.86 7.40
N VAL A 158 2.34 -7.76 7.88
CA VAL A 158 1.69 -6.50 8.19
C VAL A 158 0.89 -6.66 9.46
N ARG A 159 0.96 -5.67 10.34
CA ARG A 159 0.23 -5.64 11.61
C ARG A 159 -0.46 -4.31 11.78
N VAL A 160 -1.71 -4.35 12.19
CA VAL A 160 -2.44 -3.16 12.62
C VAL A 160 -2.32 -3.04 14.14
N THR A 161 -1.88 -1.88 14.60
CA THR A 161 -1.82 -1.52 16.03
C THR A 161 -2.86 -0.43 16.32
N ARG A 162 -3.02 0.00 17.57
CA ARG A 162 -4.01 1.03 17.93
C ARG A 162 -3.76 2.38 17.25
N ASP A 163 -2.51 2.67 16.92
CA ASP A 163 -2.06 3.98 16.43
C ASP A 163 -1.35 3.93 15.08
N ARG A 164 -0.98 2.74 14.56
CA ARG A 164 -0.19 2.60 13.33
C ARG A 164 -0.50 1.34 12.53
N LEU A 165 -0.21 1.42 11.23
CA LEU A 165 -0.03 0.26 10.35
C LEU A 165 1.47 -0.06 10.25
N VAL A 166 1.88 -1.25 10.70
CA VAL A 166 3.29 -1.67 10.74
C VAL A 166 3.54 -2.68 9.63
N LEU A 167 4.49 -2.37 8.75
CA LEU A 167 4.98 -3.27 7.72
C LEU A 167 6.27 -3.92 8.20
N LEU A 168 6.34 -5.25 8.11
CA LEU A 168 7.50 -6.04 8.48
C LEU A 168 8.22 -6.44 7.20
N PHE A 169 9.51 -6.12 7.09
CA PHE A 169 10.32 -6.41 5.91
C PHE A 169 11.40 -7.44 6.19
N GLY A 170 11.60 -8.33 5.23
CA GLY A 170 12.76 -9.20 5.14
C GLY A 170 13.73 -8.65 4.11
N MET A 171 15.02 -8.82 4.39
CA MET A 171 16.11 -8.43 3.49
C MET A 171 16.88 -9.66 3.01
N ALA A 172 16.97 -9.82 1.70
CA ALA A 172 17.78 -10.85 1.06
C ALA A 172 18.89 -10.19 0.23
N THR A 173 20.11 -10.70 0.37
CA THR A 173 21.28 -10.22 -0.38
C THR A 173 21.74 -11.27 -1.38
N ARG A 174 22.08 -10.85 -2.60
CA ARG A 174 22.71 -11.69 -3.61
C ARG A 174 23.87 -10.95 -4.27
N PRO A 175 24.99 -11.61 -4.62
CA PRO A 175 26.00 -11.00 -5.48
C PRO A 175 25.39 -10.55 -6.81
N ALA A 176 25.70 -9.33 -7.25
CA ALA A 176 25.21 -8.83 -8.54
C ALA A 176 25.80 -9.65 -9.70
N ALA A 177 24.94 -10.04 -10.67
CA ALA A 177 25.38 -10.84 -11.81
C ALA A 177 26.38 -10.06 -12.67
N GLY A 178 27.57 -10.65 -12.91
CA GLY A 178 28.65 -10.05 -13.72
C GLY A 178 30.05 -10.06 -13.09
N THR A 179 30.23 -10.67 -11.91
CA THR A 179 31.58 -10.83 -11.32
C THR A 179 32.18 -12.19 -11.72
N PRO A 180 33.35 -12.23 -12.40
CA PRO A 180 34.02 -13.50 -12.69
C PRO A 180 34.40 -14.19 -11.38
N SER A 181 34.13 -15.50 -11.29
CA SER A 181 34.64 -16.33 -10.20
C SER A 181 36.15 -16.43 -10.35
N SER A 182 36.90 -15.66 -9.57
CA SER A 182 38.34 -15.88 -9.38
C SER A 182 38.55 -17.10 -8.47
N THR A 183 38.19 -18.29 -8.94
CA THR A 183 38.87 -19.50 -8.47
C THR A 183 40.22 -19.53 -9.18
N GLY A 184 41.23 -18.93 -8.53
CA GLY A 184 42.65 -19.23 -8.77
C GLY A 184 42.87 -20.74 -8.59
N ARG A 185 43.55 -21.39 -9.53
CA ARG A 185 45.01 -21.59 -9.53
C ARG A 185 45.51 -22.27 -8.27
#